data_AF-N9RTM7-F1
#
_entry.id   AF-N9RTM7-F1
#
_cell.length_a   1.000
_cell.length_b   1.000
_cell.length_c   1.000
_cell.angle_alpha   90.00
_cell.angle_beta   90.00
_cell.angle_gamma   90.00
#
_symmetry.space_group_name_H-M   'P 1'
#
loop_
_entity.id
_entity.type
_entity.pdbx_description
1 polymer ?
#
loop_
_entity_poly.entity_id
_entity_poly.type
_entity_poly.pdbx_seq_one_letter_code
_entity_poly.pdbx_strand_id
1 'polypeptide(L)'
;MKKYGILGTLTLSILAVQSFAASSLHSLDDEQMRQATGQALLYMGTTAGSSIDSNYNSKYGNISFYKMGLQADLEANLNIKKLQLGCGGINGANGCDIDIENLALTGVPTSVASDGTPIWNYSGTSGVNERAASSAILRNPFIEFAIKNPQSASTREMTGVRLSAEGIKGYMTAGTNNDQPNTPASQLNQGGINTFSGYIVTDPVDVTASTQAAKFGLTRDQMIYAPVYINALGVIYGYRTAYTAVDKMNPSSNNYQAPPSGVSSWGINIAQKDIKFIFPQTVVTGNRMSQLNLKVDNVPVGRIAVGASDGPIYMQMDDSIASVNNATFYMGESGSRSWTVRDTSDPWLTTNSDGLTPAQKQQYNTTLRNFGVPTGQMGCLNSSNAASNTACTFIDNLAANVSVQQDFKRMHNLPVAKAIKDASGKITGYDFNKGFYLSLQKEALRWPGSNSDDIAQRGWWMSFSEPLNFGALEPQTKVSMDDVLPQVATFINNFFSQQKTDSAGNPLYAKNNCSFICIGQPGWRSQDGVNLDYREETTTAAGSFGPIGKNFIALNTGDALNALFGAPLYKSIGIIDVKGVPAVMGLSDLPLSNYQAVVPNCWGGLKFC
;
A
#
# COMPACT_ATOMS: atom_id res chain seq x y z
N MET A 1 -0.62 33.41 92.98
CA MET A 1 -1.46 33.40 91.77
C MET A 1 -1.40 31.97 91.22
N LYS A 2 -2.00 30.97 91.88
CA LYS A 2 -3.40 30.46 91.74
C LYS A 2 -3.63 29.93 90.30
N LYS A 3 -3.77 28.63 90.01
CA LYS A 3 -4.04 27.43 90.84
C LYS A 3 -3.79 26.11 90.06
N TYR A 4 -3.08 25.16 90.70
CA TYR A 4 -3.24 23.68 90.81
C TYR A 4 -3.41 22.80 89.54
N GLY A 5 -2.85 21.58 89.41
CA GLY A 5 -2.05 20.68 90.27
C GLY A 5 -1.54 19.53 89.36
N ILE A 6 -0.31 19.04 89.46
CA ILE A 6 0.28 18.16 90.49
C ILE A 6 -0.36 16.76 90.56
N LEU A 7 0.53 15.75 90.44
CA LEU A 7 0.45 14.34 90.85
C LEU A 7 -0.43 13.43 89.97
N GLY A 8 0.00 12.24 89.57
CA GLY A 8 1.11 11.33 89.93
C GLY A 8 0.79 10.02 89.17
N THR A 9 1.66 9.09 88.83
CA THR A 9 2.87 8.48 89.43
C THR A 9 3.40 7.52 88.34
N LEU A 10 4.72 7.40 88.13
CA LEU A 10 5.52 6.23 88.58
C LEU A 10 4.82 4.89 88.27
N THR A 11 5.32 3.99 87.41
CA THR A 11 6.62 3.31 87.52
C THR A 11 6.96 2.51 86.25
N LEU A 12 8.25 2.47 85.98
CA LEU A 12 8.99 1.55 85.11
C LEU A 12 8.71 0.07 85.47
N SER A 13 8.71 -0.81 84.47
CA SER A 13 9.40 -2.12 84.42
C SER A 13 8.58 -3.39 84.08
N ILE A 14 9.20 -4.19 83.19
CA ILE A 14 9.16 -5.66 83.01
C ILE A 14 8.36 -6.20 81.81
N LEU A 15 9.13 -6.84 80.92
CA LEU A 15 8.72 -7.73 79.83
C LEU A 15 7.90 -8.93 80.34
N ALA A 16 6.83 -9.30 79.64
CA ALA A 16 6.54 -10.71 79.32
C ALA A 16 5.44 -10.81 78.25
N VAL A 17 5.77 -11.51 77.19
CA VAL A 17 4.84 -12.09 76.19
C VAL A 17 3.91 -13.08 76.88
N GLN A 18 2.60 -13.03 76.62
CA GLN A 18 1.77 -14.23 76.37
C GLN A 18 0.38 -13.86 75.83
N SER A 19 0.01 -14.60 74.77
CA SER A 19 -1.22 -14.54 74.00
C SER A 19 -2.47 -14.88 74.81
N PHE A 20 -3.55 -14.12 74.58
CA PHE A 20 -4.91 -14.65 74.62
C PHE A 20 -5.58 -14.33 73.29
N ALA A 21 -5.71 -15.36 72.46
CA ALA A 21 -6.68 -15.37 71.38
C ALA A 21 -8.08 -15.65 71.97
N ALA A 22 -9.09 -15.20 71.24
CA ALA A 22 -10.53 -15.47 71.37
C ALA A 22 -11.32 -14.57 72.32
N SER A 23 -11.74 -13.40 71.81
CA SER A 23 -13.15 -12.95 71.85
C SER A 23 -13.30 -11.60 71.15
N SER A 24 -13.34 -11.61 69.81
CA SER A 24 -13.87 -10.45 69.07
C SER A 24 -14.54 -10.88 67.76
N LEU A 25 -15.51 -11.79 67.85
CA LEU A 25 -16.58 -11.83 66.86
C LEU A 25 -17.71 -10.96 67.42
N HIS A 26 -17.81 -9.75 66.90
CA HIS A 26 -18.90 -8.83 67.18
C HIS A 26 -19.99 -9.09 66.13
N SER A 27 -21.21 -9.41 66.53
CA SER A 27 -22.31 -9.54 65.57
C SER A 27 -22.65 -8.14 65.06
N LEU A 28 -22.46 -7.91 63.76
CA LEU A 28 -22.88 -6.68 63.11
C LEU A 28 -24.36 -6.80 62.78
N ASP A 29 -25.14 -5.79 63.17
CA ASP A 29 -26.54 -5.62 62.75
C ASP A 29 -26.60 -5.16 61.29
N ASP A 30 -27.71 -5.36 60.60
CA ASP A 30 -27.83 -5.13 59.14
C ASP A 30 -27.46 -3.68 58.71
N GLU A 31 -27.66 -2.70 59.60
CA GLU A 31 -27.26 -1.31 59.42
C GLU A 31 -25.72 -1.13 59.42
N GLN A 32 -25.00 -1.92 60.22
CA GLN A 32 -23.54 -1.89 60.30
C GLN A 32 -22.91 -2.72 59.16
N MET A 33 -23.57 -3.77 58.68
CA MET A 33 -23.17 -4.45 57.42
C MET A 33 -23.31 -3.53 56.21
N ARG A 34 -24.29 -2.61 56.20
CA ARG A 34 -24.44 -1.59 55.15
C ARG A 34 -23.37 -0.50 55.20
N GLN A 35 -22.79 -0.22 56.37
CA GLN A 35 -21.69 0.74 56.55
C GLN A 35 -20.30 0.15 56.28
N ALA A 36 -20.15 -1.17 56.22
CA ALA A 36 -18.93 -1.80 55.78
C ALA A 36 -18.77 -1.63 54.26
N THR A 37 -18.11 -0.56 53.82
CA THR A 37 -17.66 -0.37 52.44
C THR A 37 -16.60 -1.42 52.09
N GLY A 38 -17.04 -2.61 51.69
CA GLY A 38 -16.25 -3.50 50.86
C GLY A 38 -16.31 -3.01 49.42
N GLN A 39 -15.16 -2.91 48.73
CA GLN A 39 -15.19 -2.83 47.27
C GLN A 39 -15.81 -4.13 46.76
N ALA A 40 -17.01 -4.06 46.20
CA ALA A 40 -17.65 -5.23 45.61
C ALA A 40 -16.78 -5.69 44.43
N LEU A 41 -16.23 -6.90 44.54
CA LEU A 41 -15.42 -7.49 43.49
C LEU A 41 -16.19 -7.59 42.16
N LEU A 42 -17.51 -7.79 42.23
CA LEU A 42 -18.41 -7.76 41.10
C LEU A 42 -19.19 -6.44 41.09
N TYR A 43 -19.15 -5.73 39.96
CA TYR A 43 -19.98 -4.56 39.73
C TYR A 43 -20.96 -4.82 38.58
N MET A 44 -22.16 -4.25 38.70
CA MET A 44 -23.19 -4.32 37.68
C MET A 44 -23.53 -2.92 37.18
N GLY A 45 -23.71 -2.78 35.88
CA GLY A 45 -24.07 -1.53 35.24
C GLY A 45 -25.11 -1.74 34.15
N THR A 46 -25.89 -0.71 33.87
CA THR A 46 -26.86 -0.75 32.78
C THR A 46 -26.71 0.47 31.89
N THR A 47 -26.69 0.27 30.58
CA THR A 47 -26.61 1.34 29.58
C THR A 47 -27.77 1.20 28.60
N ALA A 48 -28.58 2.24 28.42
CA ALA A 48 -29.64 2.23 27.41
C ALA A 48 -29.04 2.50 26.02
N GLY A 49 -29.51 1.82 24.98
CA GLY A 49 -29.01 2.05 23.61
C GLY A 49 -29.12 3.51 23.16
N SER A 50 -30.19 4.21 23.58
CA SER A 50 -30.38 5.65 23.31
C SER A 50 -29.32 6.57 23.90
N SER A 51 -28.52 6.09 24.87
CA SER A 51 -27.37 6.83 25.42
C SER A 51 -26.09 6.69 24.59
N ILE A 52 -26.06 5.75 23.63
CA ILE A 52 -24.93 5.50 22.72
C ILE A 52 -25.09 6.29 21.42
N ASP A 53 -26.31 6.36 20.91
CA ASP A 53 -26.72 7.09 19.70
C ASP A 53 -28.19 7.55 19.89
N SER A 54 -28.49 8.82 19.63
CA SER A 54 -29.87 9.33 19.74
C SER A 54 -30.86 8.58 18.84
N ASN A 55 -30.38 8.01 17.74
CA ASN A 55 -31.16 7.22 16.78
C ASN A 55 -30.98 5.70 16.97
N TYR A 56 -30.44 5.25 18.10
CA TYR A 56 -30.18 3.83 18.34
C TYR A 56 -31.44 2.97 18.19
N ASN A 57 -32.55 3.41 18.80
CA ASN A 57 -33.80 2.66 18.79
C ASN A 57 -34.38 2.51 17.38
N SER A 58 -34.23 3.51 16.52
CA SER A 58 -34.65 3.42 15.12
C SER A 58 -33.75 2.51 14.28
N LYS A 59 -32.47 2.37 14.63
CA LYS A 59 -31.50 1.56 13.89
C LYS A 59 -31.49 0.08 14.31
N TYR A 60 -31.57 -0.18 15.61
CA TYR A 60 -31.34 -1.52 16.19
C TYR A 60 -32.49 -1.99 17.10
N GLY A 61 -33.50 -1.14 17.32
CA GLY A 61 -34.57 -1.39 18.27
C GLY A 61 -34.25 -0.96 19.70
N ASN A 62 -35.25 -1.08 20.58
CA ASN A 62 -35.14 -0.71 22.00
C ASN A 62 -34.28 -1.73 22.77
N ILE A 63 -32.97 -1.54 22.77
CA ILE A 63 -31.99 -2.42 23.43
C ILE A 63 -31.41 -1.72 24.67
N SER A 64 -31.27 -2.48 25.76
CA SER A 64 -30.47 -2.09 26.93
C SER A 64 -29.38 -3.11 27.20
N PHE A 65 -28.24 -2.62 27.66
CA PHE A 65 -27.02 -3.37 27.90
C PHE A 65 -26.82 -3.57 29.39
N TYR A 66 -26.58 -4.80 29.81
CA TYR A 66 -26.37 -5.17 31.21
C TYR A 66 -24.94 -5.66 31.36
N LYS A 67 -24.09 -4.83 31.96
CA LYS A 67 -22.66 -5.09 32.19
C LYS A 67 -22.49 -5.74 33.55
N MET A 68 -21.76 -6.85 33.60
CA MET A 68 -21.28 -7.49 34.81
C MET A 68 -19.76 -7.53 34.72
N GLY A 69 -19.10 -6.71 35.54
CA GLY A 69 -17.65 -6.60 35.54
C GLY A 69 -17.03 -7.06 36.85
N LEU A 70 -15.77 -7.43 36.76
CA LEU A 70 -14.89 -7.71 37.88
C LEU A 70 -14.03 -6.47 38.13
N GLN A 71 -13.93 -5.97 39.35
CA GLN A 71 -13.02 -4.88 39.69
C GLN A 71 -11.65 -5.46 40.09
N ALA A 72 -10.89 -5.94 39.11
CA ALA A 72 -9.56 -6.56 39.31
C ALA A 72 -8.69 -6.47 38.05
N ASP A 73 -7.38 -6.68 38.22
CA ASP A 73 -6.45 -6.97 37.14
C ASP A 73 -6.36 -8.49 36.97
N LEU A 74 -6.80 -8.99 35.82
CA LEU A 74 -6.66 -10.41 35.46
C LEU A 74 -5.42 -10.59 34.60
N GLU A 75 -4.45 -11.35 35.10
CA GLU A 75 -3.30 -11.79 34.33
C GLU A 75 -3.59 -13.10 33.60
N ALA A 76 -3.47 -13.10 32.28
CA ALA A 76 -3.74 -14.26 31.44
C ALA A 76 -2.58 -14.51 30.47
N ASN A 77 -2.07 -15.73 30.44
CA ASN A 77 -1.19 -16.23 29.40
C ASN A 77 -1.88 -17.43 28.75
N LEU A 78 -2.22 -17.32 27.47
CA LEU A 78 -3.05 -18.29 26.78
C LEU A 78 -2.36 -18.76 25.51
N ASN A 79 -2.43 -20.07 25.27
CA ASN A 79 -2.12 -20.68 23.98
C ASN A 79 -3.31 -21.54 23.54
N ILE A 80 -3.81 -21.27 22.34
CA ILE A 80 -5.00 -21.87 21.77
C ILE A 80 -4.60 -22.45 20.41
N LYS A 81 -4.53 -23.77 20.32
CA LYS A 81 -4.15 -24.46 19.08
C LYS A 81 -5.06 -24.08 17.91
N LYS A 82 -6.36 -23.96 18.17
CA LYS A 82 -7.35 -23.54 17.17
C LYS A 82 -8.53 -22.85 17.82
N LEU A 83 -8.82 -21.62 17.40
CA LEU A 83 -10.00 -20.87 17.78
C LEU A 83 -10.96 -20.83 16.60
N GLN A 84 -12.07 -21.55 16.70
CA GLN A 84 -13.07 -21.65 15.65
C GLN A 84 -14.44 -21.26 16.21
N LEU A 85 -15.00 -20.17 15.69
CA LEU A 85 -16.26 -19.58 16.16
C LEU A 85 -17.20 -19.36 14.96
N GLY A 86 -18.48 -19.71 15.14
CA GLY A 86 -19.51 -19.49 14.11
C GLY A 86 -19.42 -20.40 12.88
N CYS A 87 -18.73 -21.53 12.99
CA CYS A 87 -18.60 -22.51 11.90
C CYS A 87 -19.93 -23.14 11.53
N GLY A 88 -20.27 -23.16 10.24
CA GLY A 88 -21.53 -23.73 9.74
C GLY A 88 -22.79 -23.01 10.24
N GLY A 89 -22.62 -21.80 10.79
CA GLY A 89 -23.68 -21.03 11.42
C GLY A 89 -24.48 -20.19 10.43
N ILE A 90 -25.17 -19.18 10.99
CA ILE A 90 -26.14 -18.32 10.32
C ILE A 90 -25.53 -17.54 9.12
N ASN A 91 -24.22 -17.37 9.07
CA ASN A 91 -23.49 -16.70 7.99
C ASN A 91 -23.03 -17.65 6.87
N GLY A 92 -23.51 -18.90 6.85
CA GLY A 92 -23.32 -19.86 5.76
C GLY A 92 -22.66 -21.17 6.21
N ALA A 93 -23.04 -22.27 5.54
CA ALA A 93 -22.67 -23.64 5.90
C ALA A 93 -21.16 -23.96 5.77
N ASN A 94 -20.45 -23.27 4.87
CA ASN A 94 -19.08 -23.65 4.46
C ASN A 94 -17.99 -22.73 5.05
N GLY A 95 -18.18 -22.18 6.24
CA GLY A 95 -17.15 -21.32 6.86
C GLY A 95 -17.42 -21.00 8.32
N CYS A 96 -16.39 -20.46 8.97
CA CYS A 96 -16.42 -19.93 10.33
C CYS A 96 -16.37 -18.40 10.29
N ASP A 97 -17.04 -17.76 11.24
CA ASP A 97 -16.98 -16.31 11.41
C ASP A 97 -15.57 -15.87 11.84
N ILE A 98 -14.96 -16.60 12.77
CA ILE A 98 -13.57 -16.43 13.20
C ILE A 98 -12.90 -17.80 13.19
N ASP A 99 -11.82 -17.95 12.45
CA ASP A 99 -10.96 -19.14 12.43
C ASP A 99 -9.50 -18.69 12.53
N ILE A 100 -8.88 -18.95 13.68
CA ILE A 100 -7.48 -18.60 13.96
C ILE A 100 -6.76 -19.86 14.45
N GLU A 101 -5.63 -20.15 13.82
CA GLU A 101 -4.74 -21.25 14.20
C GLU A 101 -3.59 -20.75 15.06
N ASN A 102 -3.21 -21.53 16.07
CA ASN A 102 -2.10 -21.25 16.99
C ASN A 102 -2.16 -19.82 17.57
N LEU A 103 -3.33 -19.46 18.10
CA LEU A 103 -3.56 -18.18 18.74
C LEU A 103 -2.87 -18.15 20.11
N ALA A 104 -2.05 -17.14 20.40
CA ALA A 104 -1.46 -16.91 21.70
C ALA A 104 -1.78 -15.50 22.21
N LEU A 105 -1.98 -15.34 23.52
CA LEU A 105 -2.15 -14.07 24.20
C LEU A 105 -1.13 -13.98 25.33
N THR A 106 -0.24 -12.99 25.26
CA THR A 106 0.90 -12.83 26.18
C THR A 106 1.06 -11.38 26.62
N GLY A 107 2.03 -11.13 27.51
CA GLY A 107 2.52 -9.77 27.76
C GLY A 107 3.07 -9.10 26.49
N VAL A 108 3.20 -7.78 26.53
CA VAL A 108 3.74 -6.96 25.44
C VAL A 108 5.26 -7.13 25.29
N PRO A 109 5.84 -7.01 24.08
CA PRO A 109 7.29 -7.06 23.92
C PRO A 109 7.96 -5.87 24.64
N THR A 110 9.16 -6.10 25.13
CA THR A 110 10.00 -5.10 25.82
C THR A 110 10.74 -4.17 24.85
N SER A 111 11.03 -4.67 23.65
CA SER A 111 11.72 -3.94 22.60
C SER A 111 11.46 -4.59 21.24
N VAL A 112 11.96 -3.96 20.18
CA VAL A 112 11.95 -4.49 18.82
C VAL A 112 13.40 -4.55 18.36
N ALA A 113 13.80 -5.70 17.80
CA ALA A 113 15.11 -5.91 17.19
C ALA A 113 15.36 -4.95 16.03
N SER A 114 16.63 -4.80 15.61
CA SER A 114 16.99 -4.01 14.43
C SER A 114 16.39 -4.54 13.13
N ASP A 115 16.04 -5.83 13.08
CA ASP A 115 15.37 -6.45 11.94
C ASP A 115 13.83 -6.31 11.98
N GLY A 116 13.28 -5.68 13.03
CA GLY A 116 11.85 -5.50 13.25
C GLY A 116 11.19 -6.56 14.14
N THR A 117 11.89 -7.62 14.55
CA THR A 117 11.32 -8.71 15.35
C THR A 117 10.99 -8.27 16.79
N PRO A 118 9.78 -8.53 17.32
CA PRO A 118 9.46 -8.25 18.72
C PRO A 118 10.29 -9.09 19.71
N ILE A 119 10.80 -8.47 20.78
CA ILE A 119 11.65 -9.12 21.80
C ILE A 119 10.99 -9.04 23.19
N TRP A 120 10.92 -10.18 23.89
CA TRP A 120 10.54 -10.28 25.30
C TRP A 120 11.78 -10.54 26.15
N ASN A 121 12.32 -9.48 26.76
CA ASN A 121 13.48 -9.55 27.64
C ASN A 121 13.29 -8.57 28.81
N TYR A 122 12.49 -8.98 29.79
CA TYR A 122 12.23 -8.26 31.03
C TYR A 122 13.41 -8.33 32.01
N SER A 123 14.21 -9.41 32.01
CA SER A 123 15.41 -9.52 32.85
C SER A 123 16.61 -8.72 32.35
N GLY A 124 16.61 -8.29 31.09
CA GLY A 124 17.75 -7.64 30.43
C GLY A 124 18.87 -8.60 30.02
N THR A 125 18.68 -9.92 30.17
CA THR A 125 19.68 -10.93 29.82
C THR A 125 19.72 -11.15 28.31
N SER A 126 20.88 -10.98 27.68
CA SER A 126 21.01 -11.13 26.22
C SER A 126 20.66 -12.56 25.76
N GLY A 127 19.82 -12.67 24.73
CA GLY A 127 19.44 -13.95 24.11
C GLY A 127 18.34 -14.73 24.82
N VAL A 128 17.73 -14.18 25.88
CA VAL A 128 16.61 -14.82 26.58
C VAL A 128 15.28 -14.38 25.95
N ASN A 129 14.38 -15.33 25.72
CA ASN A 129 12.99 -15.09 25.33
C ASN A 129 12.08 -15.37 26.53
N GLU A 130 11.55 -14.31 27.13
CA GLU A 130 10.70 -14.38 28.31
C GLU A 130 9.21 -14.23 27.98
N ARG A 131 8.83 -14.47 26.71
CA ARG A 131 7.45 -14.38 26.25
C ARG A 131 6.53 -15.31 27.06
N ALA A 132 6.95 -16.56 27.26
CA ALA A 132 6.21 -17.56 28.04
C ALA A 132 6.07 -17.22 29.53
N ALA A 133 6.94 -16.36 30.06
CA ALA A 133 6.85 -15.87 31.43
C ALA A 133 5.99 -14.59 31.54
N SER A 134 5.47 -14.07 30.42
CA SER A 134 4.74 -12.81 30.39
C SER A 134 3.24 -13.00 30.17
N SER A 135 2.44 -12.46 31.08
CA SER A 135 0.98 -12.48 31.02
C SER A 135 0.43 -11.20 30.42
N ALA A 136 -0.64 -11.31 29.63
CA ALA A 136 -1.48 -10.17 29.29
C ALA A 136 -2.26 -9.73 30.52
N ILE A 137 -2.49 -8.43 30.67
CA ILE A 137 -3.25 -7.86 31.80
C ILE A 137 -4.58 -7.35 31.25
N LEU A 138 -5.69 -7.87 31.78
CA LEU A 138 -7.05 -7.41 31.53
C LEU A 138 -7.53 -6.64 32.77
N ARG A 139 -7.57 -5.31 32.65
CA ARG A 139 -8.04 -4.38 33.69
C ARG A 139 -9.55 -4.32 33.65
N ASN A 140 -10.18 -4.66 34.77
CA ASN A 140 -11.62 -4.67 34.96
C ASN A 140 -12.38 -5.47 33.86
N PRO A 141 -12.15 -6.78 33.73
CA PRO A 141 -12.82 -7.60 32.73
C PRO A 141 -14.32 -7.66 32.99
N PHE A 142 -15.11 -7.73 31.93
CA PHE A 142 -16.57 -7.74 32.01
C PHE A 142 -17.23 -8.59 30.93
N ILE A 143 -18.42 -9.08 31.26
CA ILE A 143 -19.37 -9.67 30.33
C ILE A 143 -20.55 -8.71 30.24
N GLU A 144 -21.03 -8.43 29.03
CA GLU A 144 -22.18 -7.56 28.83
C GLU A 144 -23.22 -8.22 27.92
N PHE A 145 -24.48 -8.14 28.34
CA PHE A 145 -25.62 -8.72 27.63
C PHE A 145 -26.46 -7.62 27.01
N ALA A 146 -26.78 -7.76 25.73
CA ALA A 146 -27.73 -6.91 25.04
C ALA A 146 -29.13 -7.54 25.14
N ILE A 147 -30.09 -6.79 25.68
CA ILE A 147 -31.48 -7.22 25.86
C ILE A 147 -32.41 -6.26 25.14
N LYS A 148 -33.19 -6.78 24.19
CA LYS A 148 -34.24 -6.05 23.48
C LYS A 148 -35.53 -6.05 24.29
N ASN A 149 -36.25 -4.94 24.21
CA ASN A 149 -37.51 -4.69 24.93
C ASN A 149 -37.42 -5.02 26.43
N PRO A 150 -36.44 -4.46 27.17
CA PRO A 150 -36.17 -4.85 28.55
C PRO A 150 -37.38 -4.63 29.48
N GLN A 151 -38.26 -3.67 29.16
CA GLN A 151 -39.43 -3.34 29.97
C GLN A 151 -40.65 -4.25 29.72
N SER A 152 -40.65 -5.07 28.66
CA SER A 152 -41.80 -5.92 28.29
C SER A 152 -41.47 -7.39 28.46
N ALA A 153 -42.05 -8.04 29.47
CA ALA A 153 -41.76 -9.45 29.77
C ALA A 153 -42.09 -10.43 28.63
N SER A 154 -43.11 -10.13 27.82
CA SER A 154 -43.55 -10.99 26.71
C SER A 154 -42.70 -10.88 25.45
N THR A 155 -41.95 -9.79 25.28
CA THR A 155 -41.13 -9.52 24.09
C THR A 155 -39.65 -9.29 24.44
N ARG A 156 -39.27 -9.56 25.69
CA ARG A 156 -37.89 -9.44 26.18
C ARG A 156 -37.05 -10.56 25.59
N GLU A 157 -35.93 -10.21 24.98
CA GLU A 157 -35.09 -11.17 24.31
C GLU A 157 -33.61 -10.78 24.40
N MET A 158 -32.72 -11.75 24.65
CA MET A 158 -31.29 -11.51 24.51
C MET A 158 -30.96 -11.36 23.03
N THR A 159 -30.31 -10.27 22.64
CA THR A 159 -29.87 -10.01 21.26
C THR A 159 -28.39 -10.32 21.06
N GLY A 160 -27.60 -10.28 22.13
CA GLY A 160 -26.20 -10.66 22.06
C GLY A 160 -25.51 -10.66 23.41
N VAL A 161 -24.28 -11.15 23.40
CA VAL A 161 -23.34 -11.14 24.53
C VAL A 161 -21.97 -10.67 24.03
N ARG A 162 -21.27 -9.87 24.84
CA ARG A 162 -19.86 -9.55 24.60
C ARG A 162 -19.02 -9.81 25.83
N LEU A 163 -17.75 -10.13 25.59
CA LEU A 163 -16.69 -10.23 26.57
C LEU A 163 -15.62 -9.19 26.23
N SER A 164 -15.19 -8.43 27.22
CA SER A 164 -14.16 -7.39 27.06
C SER A 164 -13.57 -7.01 28.42
N ALA A 165 -12.72 -6.00 28.44
CA ALA A 165 -12.18 -5.38 29.64
C ALA A 165 -12.08 -3.87 29.42
N GLU A 166 -12.06 -3.08 30.50
CA GLU A 166 -11.93 -1.63 30.38
C GLU A 166 -10.56 -1.22 29.81
N GLY A 167 -9.53 -2.02 30.11
CA GLY A 167 -8.22 -1.88 29.48
C GLY A 167 -7.57 -3.25 29.28
N ILE A 168 -6.86 -3.41 28.16
CA ILE A 168 -6.14 -4.65 27.85
C ILE A 168 -4.70 -4.29 27.48
N LYS A 169 -3.75 -4.89 28.19
CA LYS A 169 -2.32 -4.87 27.87
C LYS A 169 -1.90 -6.26 27.46
N GLY A 170 -1.86 -6.52 26.17
CA GLY A 170 -1.46 -7.83 25.67
C GLY A 170 -0.88 -7.78 24.27
N TYR A 171 -0.24 -8.87 23.89
CA TYR A 171 0.23 -9.13 22.55
C TYR A 171 -0.39 -10.41 22.06
N MET A 172 -1.24 -10.29 21.04
CA MET A 172 -1.91 -11.44 20.46
C MET A 172 -1.13 -11.88 19.23
N THR A 173 -0.91 -13.19 19.09
CA THR A 173 -0.27 -13.74 17.89
C THR A 173 -1.04 -14.90 17.30
N ALA A 174 -1.01 -15.07 15.99
CA ALA A 174 -1.65 -16.14 15.25
C ALA A 174 -0.63 -16.84 14.35
N GLY A 175 -0.73 -18.16 14.21
CA GLY A 175 0.17 -18.96 13.39
C GLY A 175 1.50 -19.29 14.07
N THR A 176 2.31 -20.10 13.38
CA THR A 176 3.62 -20.59 13.86
C THR A 176 4.74 -20.39 12.85
N ASN A 177 4.41 -19.90 11.66
CA ASN A 177 5.30 -19.88 10.53
C ASN A 177 5.66 -18.45 10.21
N ASN A 178 6.93 -18.21 9.92
CA ASN A 178 7.44 -16.92 9.52
C ASN A 178 7.77 -17.04 8.04
N ASP A 179 6.99 -16.37 7.21
CA ASP A 179 7.27 -16.29 5.78
C ASP A 179 8.64 -15.59 5.59
N GLN A 180 9.54 -16.23 4.85
CA GLN A 180 10.85 -15.70 4.52
C GLN A 180 10.84 -15.16 3.09
N PRO A 181 11.76 -14.23 2.73
CA PRO A 181 11.82 -13.56 1.42
C PRO A 181 11.84 -14.45 0.16
N ASN A 182 12.08 -15.76 0.31
CA ASN A 182 12.18 -16.72 -0.79
C ASN A 182 11.39 -18.02 -0.53
N THR A 183 10.45 -18.00 0.40
CA THR A 183 9.60 -19.17 0.67
C THR A 183 8.74 -19.44 -0.59
N PRO A 184 8.79 -20.66 -1.17
CA PRO A 184 7.96 -21.01 -2.33
C PRO A 184 6.48 -20.73 -2.07
N ALA A 185 5.71 -20.33 -3.09
CA ALA A 185 4.28 -20.00 -2.93
C ALA A 185 3.45 -21.14 -2.30
N SER A 186 3.85 -22.40 -2.50
CA SER A 186 3.24 -23.57 -1.86
C SER A 186 3.50 -23.70 -0.36
N GLN A 187 4.42 -22.88 0.16
CA GLN A 187 4.82 -22.78 1.57
C GLN A 187 4.50 -21.39 2.16
N LEU A 188 3.90 -20.48 1.40
CA LEU A 188 3.36 -19.22 1.90
C LEU A 188 1.97 -19.44 2.50
N ASN A 189 1.52 -18.54 3.38
CA ASN A 189 0.18 -18.57 3.99
C ASN A 189 -0.05 -19.83 4.87
N GLN A 190 0.98 -20.29 5.58
CA GLN A 190 0.89 -21.46 6.45
C GLN A 190 0.47 -21.09 7.88
N GLY A 191 -0.82 -21.30 8.18
CA GLY A 191 -1.40 -21.04 9.50
C GLY A 191 -1.54 -19.54 9.81
N GLY A 192 -2.33 -19.19 10.81
CA GLY A 192 -2.65 -17.80 11.14
C GLY A 192 -4.15 -17.55 11.21
N ILE A 193 -4.60 -16.39 10.73
CA ILE A 193 -6.02 -16.03 10.69
C ILE A 193 -6.59 -16.48 9.33
N ASN A 194 -7.39 -17.55 9.36
CA ASN A 194 -8.03 -18.11 8.17
C ASN A 194 -9.27 -17.33 7.75
N THR A 195 -10.09 -16.95 8.73
CA THR A 195 -11.27 -16.10 8.53
C THR A 195 -11.42 -15.14 9.70
N PHE A 196 -11.78 -13.90 9.42
CA PHE A 196 -11.98 -12.87 10.41
C PHE A 196 -13.29 -12.12 10.16
N SER A 197 -14.20 -12.15 11.15
CA SER A 197 -15.40 -11.31 11.19
C SER A 197 -15.23 -10.29 12.29
N GLY A 198 -15.21 -9.02 11.94
CA GLY A 198 -14.80 -8.03 12.91
C GLY A 198 -14.52 -6.65 12.36
N TYR A 199 -14.00 -5.83 13.25
CA TYR A 199 -13.62 -4.44 13.04
C TYR A 199 -12.15 -4.27 13.44
N ILE A 200 -11.33 -3.77 12.52
CA ILE A 200 -9.91 -3.48 12.71
C ILE A 200 -9.65 -2.05 12.26
N VAL A 201 -8.88 -1.32 13.05
CA VAL A 201 -8.28 -0.05 12.61
C VAL A 201 -6.81 -0.30 12.37
N THR A 202 -6.29 0.09 11.20
CA THR A 202 -4.86 -0.03 10.88
C THR A 202 -4.14 1.25 11.28
N ASP A 203 -2.96 1.15 11.89
CA ASP A 203 -2.05 2.30 12.04
C ASP A 203 -1.47 2.69 10.65
N PRO A 204 -0.92 3.90 10.44
CA PRO A 204 -0.22 4.22 9.20
C PRO A 204 0.90 3.22 8.93
N VAL A 205 0.94 2.69 7.71
CA VAL A 205 1.88 1.65 7.31
C VAL A 205 2.87 2.21 6.30
N ASP A 206 4.14 2.22 6.67
CA ASP A 206 5.22 2.61 5.76
C ASP A 206 5.44 1.52 4.71
N VAL A 207 5.57 1.93 3.46
CA VAL A 207 5.84 1.05 2.32
C VAL A 207 7.09 1.51 1.60
N THR A 208 8.04 0.60 1.43
CA THR A 208 9.17 0.79 0.52
C THR A 208 9.11 -0.29 -0.54
N ALA A 209 8.64 0.05 -1.74
CA ALA A 209 8.50 -0.87 -2.85
C ALA A 209 9.49 -0.55 -3.97
N SER A 210 10.08 -1.57 -4.56
CA SER A 210 10.95 -1.44 -5.73
C SER A 210 10.31 -2.14 -6.93
N THR A 211 10.32 -1.51 -8.10
CA THR A 211 9.84 -2.15 -9.32
C THR A 211 10.94 -3.01 -9.97
N GLN A 212 10.56 -4.02 -10.75
CA GLN A 212 11.49 -4.75 -11.61
C GLN A 212 11.88 -3.88 -12.81
N ALA A 213 13.10 -4.07 -13.32
CA ALA A 213 13.46 -3.52 -14.62
C ALA A 213 12.61 -4.22 -15.69
N ALA A 214 12.04 -3.46 -16.62
CA ALA A 214 11.09 -3.99 -17.60
C ALA A 214 11.42 -3.49 -19.01
N LYS A 215 10.88 -4.19 -20.02
CA LYS A 215 10.98 -3.78 -21.43
C LYS A 215 9.63 -3.38 -21.97
N PHE A 216 9.54 -2.15 -22.46
CA PHE A 216 8.33 -1.57 -23.02
C PHE A 216 8.31 -1.70 -24.56
N GLY A 217 7.11 -1.88 -25.13
CA GLY A 217 6.84 -1.87 -26.57
C GLY A 217 6.87 -3.24 -27.23
N LEU A 218 6.85 -4.33 -26.46
CA LEU A 218 6.99 -5.71 -26.96
C LEU A 218 5.66 -6.48 -27.04
N THR A 219 4.57 -5.91 -26.52
CA THR A 219 3.24 -6.53 -26.50
C THR A 219 2.22 -5.60 -27.18
N ARG A 220 1.09 -6.16 -27.64
CA ARG A 220 0.09 -5.42 -28.45
C ARG A 220 -0.59 -4.27 -27.69
N ASP A 221 -0.78 -4.45 -26.40
CA ASP A 221 -1.29 -3.46 -25.45
C ASP A 221 -0.27 -2.34 -25.12
N GLN A 222 0.99 -2.51 -25.54
CA GLN A 222 2.05 -1.52 -25.40
C GLN A 222 2.35 -0.76 -26.71
N MET A 223 1.49 -0.88 -27.72
CA MET A 223 1.68 -0.22 -29.02
C MET A 223 1.55 1.31 -28.90
N ILE A 224 2.51 2.01 -29.48
CA ILE A 224 2.44 3.47 -29.66
C ILE A 224 1.93 3.76 -31.05
N TYR A 225 1.01 4.72 -31.16
CA TYR A 225 0.57 5.33 -32.40
C TYR A 225 1.02 6.79 -32.41
N ALA A 226 1.94 7.13 -33.31
CA ALA A 226 2.52 8.45 -33.40
C ALA A 226 2.25 9.07 -34.78
N PRO A 227 1.68 10.28 -34.85
CA PRO A 227 1.67 11.03 -36.09
C PRO A 227 3.09 11.48 -36.45
N VAL A 228 3.46 11.26 -37.71
CA VAL A 228 4.76 11.60 -38.28
C VAL A 228 4.56 12.63 -39.38
N TYR A 229 5.27 13.75 -39.25
CA TYR A 229 5.34 14.78 -40.28
C TYR A 229 6.71 14.76 -40.94
N ILE A 230 6.73 14.60 -42.26
CA ILE A 230 7.94 14.51 -43.07
C ILE A 230 8.07 15.77 -43.91
N ASN A 231 9.24 16.42 -43.81
CA ASN A 231 9.66 17.52 -44.68
C ASN A 231 11.03 17.18 -45.27
N ALA A 232 11.01 16.59 -46.47
CA ALA A 232 12.21 16.16 -47.18
C ALA A 232 12.43 16.96 -48.46
N LEU A 233 13.65 17.48 -48.63
CA LEU A 233 14.16 18.23 -49.79
C LEU A 233 13.32 19.46 -50.18
N GLY A 234 12.45 19.95 -49.29
CA GLY A 234 11.55 21.06 -49.59
C GLY A 234 10.47 20.77 -50.63
N VAL A 235 10.35 19.52 -51.07
CA VAL A 235 9.44 19.08 -52.15
C VAL A 235 8.60 17.86 -51.78
N ILE A 236 8.98 17.12 -50.74
CA ILE A 236 8.20 15.99 -50.20
C ILE A 236 7.66 16.42 -48.84
N TYR A 237 6.34 16.61 -48.80
CA TYR A 237 5.57 16.89 -47.60
C TYR A 237 4.56 15.78 -47.39
N GLY A 238 4.53 15.20 -46.20
CA GLY A 238 3.57 14.14 -45.91
C GLY A 238 3.34 13.98 -44.42
N TYR A 239 2.11 13.61 -44.09
CA TYR A 239 1.68 13.27 -42.74
C TYR A 239 1.17 11.84 -42.76
N ARG A 240 1.65 11.02 -41.83
CA ARG A 240 1.33 9.59 -41.71
C ARG A 240 1.17 9.20 -40.26
N THR A 241 0.53 8.07 -40.02
CA THR A 241 0.49 7.48 -38.69
C THR A 241 1.47 6.31 -38.64
N ALA A 242 2.49 6.43 -37.80
CA ALA A 242 3.39 5.33 -37.52
C ALA A 242 2.91 4.59 -36.26
N TYR A 243 3.02 3.27 -36.27
CA TYR A 243 2.69 2.43 -35.14
C TYR A 243 3.82 1.44 -34.82
N THR A 244 3.92 1.06 -33.56
CA THR A 244 4.87 0.03 -33.10
C THR A 244 4.54 -1.33 -33.71
N ALA A 245 5.44 -1.91 -34.51
CA ALA A 245 5.22 -3.22 -35.14
C ALA A 245 5.68 -4.36 -34.23
N VAL A 246 4.86 -4.68 -33.23
CA VAL A 246 5.16 -5.70 -32.20
C VAL A 246 5.51 -7.06 -32.80
N ASP A 247 4.79 -7.50 -33.85
CA ASP A 247 5.02 -8.79 -34.50
C ASP A 247 6.41 -8.89 -35.17
N LYS A 248 7.06 -7.75 -35.47
CA LYS A 248 8.43 -7.71 -36.00
C LYS A 248 9.50 -7.69 -34.91
N MET A 249 9.12 -7.41 -33.67
CA MET A 249 10.04 -7.34 -32.53
C MET A 249 9.97 -8.58 -31.62
N ASN A 250 8.95 -9.41 -31.79
CA ASN A 250 8.77 -10.63 -31.02
C ASN A 250 9.50 -11.82 -31.69
N PRO A 251 10.53 -12.42 -31.06
CA PRO A 251 11.27 -13.56 -31.62
C PRO A 251 10.42 -14.80 -31.91
N SER A 252 9.25 -14.93 -31.27
CA SER A 252 8.31 -16.03 -31.48
C SER A 252 7.34 -15.81 -32.64
N SER A 253 7.40 -14.67 -33.32
CA SER A 253 6.54 -14.33 -34.45
C SER A 253 7.16 -14.75 -35.79
N ASN A 254 6.33 -15.21 -36.72
CA ASN A 254 6.75 -15.53 -38.10
C ASN A 254 7.27 -14.31 -38.88
N ASN A 255 6.98 -13.09 -38.41
CA ASN A 255 7.40 -11.83 -39.03
C ASN A 255 8.58 -11.16 -38.30
N TYR A 256 9.24 -11.88 -37.38
CA TYR A 256 10.34 -11.34 -36.58
C TYR A 256 11.48 -10.79 -37.45
N GLN A 257 11.98 -9.63 -37.07
CA GLN A 257 13.18 -9.02 -37.61
C GLN A 257 14.21 -8.87 -36.49
N ALA A 258 15.43 -9.32 -36.71
CA ALA A 258 16.49 -9.12 -35.72
C ALA A 258 16.77 -7.62 -35.53
N PRO A 259 17.10 -7.19 -34.29
CA PRO A 259 17.47 -5.79 -34.05
C PRO A 259 18.76 -5.42 -34.81
N PRO A 260 18.97 -4.13 -35.14
CA PRO A 260 20.16 -3.69 -35.86
C PRO A 260 21.47 -4.07 -35.14
N SER A 261 22.55 -4.18 -35.92
CA SER A 261 23.89 -4.49 -35.38
C SER A 261 24.28 -3.51 -34.27
N GLY A 262 24.72 -4.04 -33.12
CA GLY A 262 25.05 -3.25 -31.93
C GLY A 262 23.92 -3.11 -30.89
N VAL A 263 22.73 -3.65 -31.16
CA VAL A 263 21.60 -3.66 -30.23
C VAL A 263 21.35 -5.08 -29.73
N SER A 264 21.28 -5.27 -28.41
CA SER A 264 21.12 -6.59 -27.79
C SER A 264 19.69 -7.15 -27.87
N SER A 265 18.67 -6.30 -27.96
CA SER A 265 17.25 -6.69 -28.07
C SER A 265 16.36 -5.51 -28.43
N TRP A 266 15.19 -5.79 -29.01
CA TRP A 266 14.10 -4.81 -29.13
C TRP A 266 13.50 -4.41 -27.77
N GLY A 267 12.86 -3.25 -27.75
CA GLY A 267 12.12 -2.70 -26.63
C GLY A 267 12.90 -1.61 -25.89
N ILE A 268 12.15 -0.78 -25.17
CA ILE A 268 12.71 0.30 -24.34
C ILE A 268 12.90 -0.22 -22.93
N ASN A 269 14.13 -0.17 -22.41
CA ASN A 269 14.46 -0.55 -21.06
C ASN A 269 13.99 0.53 -20.09
N ILE A 270 13.08 0.15 -19.20
CA ILE A 270 12.63 0.97 -18.07
C ILE A 270 13.41 0.52 -16.85
N ALA A 271 14.19 1.45 -16.27
CA ALA A 271 14.97 1.19 -15.08
C ALA A 271 14.08 0.90 -13.86
N GLN A 272 14.61 0.11 -12.91
CA GLN A 272 13.98 -0.07 -11.60
C GLN A 272 13.79 1.28 -10.91
N LYS A 273 12.65 1.42 -10.22
CA LYS A 273 12.29 2.57 -9.42
C LYS A 273 11.93 2.17 -8.00
N ASP A 274 12.45 2.91 -7.04
CA ASP A 274 12.11 2.75 -5.64
C ASP A 274 11.08 3.82 -5.26
N ILE A 275 9.95 3.38 -4.75
CA ILE A 275 8.81 4.23 -4.38
C ILE A 275 8.57 4.06 -2.88
N LYS A 276 8.54 5.19 -2.18
CA LYS A 276 8.22 5.26 -0.76
C LYS A 276 6.91 5.99 -0.57
N PHE A 277 5.98 5.36 0.12
CA PHE A 277 4.68 5.95 0.44
C PHE A 277 4.12 5.34 1.72
N ILE A 278 3.12 6.02 2.30
CA ILE A 278 2.51 5.64 3.57
C ILE A 278 1.04 5.36 3.30
N PHE A 279 0.56 4.19 3.70
CA PHE A 279 -0.88 3.95 3.76
C PHE A 279 -1.47 4.72 4.94
N PRO A 280 -2.53 5.50 4.73
CA PRO A 280 -3.22 6.16 5.83
C PRO A 280 -3.89 5.12 6.73
N GLN A 281 -4.19 5.52 7.97
CA GLN A 281 -5.03 4.75 8.88
C GLN A 281 -6.34 4.38 8.17
N THR A 282 -6.62 3.08 8.10
CA THR A 282 -7.78 2.54 7.38
C THR A 282 -8.63 1.70 8.34
N VAL A 283 -9.95 1.82 8.23
CA VAL A 283 -10.89 0.98 8.96
C VAL A 283 -11.27 -0.21 8.08
N VAL A 284 -11.09 -1.42 8.60
CA VAL A 284 -11.46 -2.66 7.93
C VAL A 284 -12.53 -3.36 8.75
N THR A 285 -13.70 -3.53 8.14
CA THR A 285 -14.87 -4.12 8.78
C THR A 285 -15.59 -5.05 7.81
N GLY A 286 -16.05 -6.19 8.30
CA GLY A 286 -16.75 -7.15 7.46
C GLY A 286 -16.93 -8.52 8.10
N ASN A 287 -17.69 -9.37 7.40
CA ASN A 287 -17.95 -10.75 7.81
C ASN A 287 -17.05 -11.71 7.01
N ARG A 288 -16.44 -12.67 7.69
CA ARG A 288 -15.64 -13.77 7.13
C ARG A 288 -14.60 -13.30 6.12
N MET A 289 -13.92 -12.22 6.44
CA MET A 289 -12.87 -11.67 5.60
C MET A 289 -11.65 -12.60 5.64
N SER A 290 -11.07 -12.86 4.47
CA SER A 290 -9.81 -13.60 4.32
C SER A 290 -8.65 -12.68 3.95
N GLN A 291 -8.92 -11.43 3.57
CA GLN A 291 -7.93 -10.48 3.10
C GLN A 291 -8.17 -9.09 3.66
N LEU A 292 -7.07 -8.38 3.93
CA LEU A 292 -6.99 -6.98 4.25
C LEU A 292 -6.73 -6.18 2.97
N ASN A 293 -7.69 -5.33 2.58
CA ASN A 293 -7.57 -4.49 1.39
C ASN A 293 -7.17 -3.07 1.80
N LEU A 294 -5.96 -2.66 1.42
CA LEU A 294 -5.42 -1.32 1.63
C LEU A 294 -5.41 -0.59 0.29
N LYS A 295 -5.84 0.68 0.29
CA LYS A 295 -5.83 1.53 -0.91
C LYS A 295 -5.18 2.86 -0.58
N VAL A 296 -4.28 3.28 -1.44
CA VAL A 296 -3.73 4.65 -1.43
C VAL A 296 -3.84 5.19 -2.84
N ASP A 297 -4.34 6.41 -2.94
CA ASP A 297 -4.52 7.09 -4.21
C ASP A 297 -3.42 8.12 -4.42
N ASN A 298 -3.04 8.31 -5.68
CA ASN A 298 -2.16 9.39 -6.13
C ASN A 298 -0.74 9.40 -5.52
N VAL A 299 -0.15 8.22 -5.33
CA VAL A 299 1.25 8.06 -4.91
C VAL A 299 2.18 8.60 -5.99
N PRO A 300 3.05 9.59 -5.71
CA PRO A 300 3.96 10.12 -6.72
C PRO A 300 5.00 9.07 -7.08
N VAL A 301 4.95 8.59 -8.33
CA VAL A 301 5.97 7.69 -8.87
C VAL A 301 7.19 8.52 -9.27
N GLY A 302 6.99 9.76 -9.73
CA GLY A 302 8.04 10.67 -10.20
C GLY A 302 8.34 10.49 -11.70
N ARG A 303 9.21 11.35 -12.25
CA ARG A 303 9.57 11.38 -13.68
C ARG A 303 10.15 10.06 -14.18
N ILE A 304 9.81 9.66 -15.40
CA ILE A 304 10.51 8.62 -16.18
C ILE A 304 11.22 9.32 -17.34
N ALA A 305 12.51 9.04 -17.52
CA ALA A 305 13.28 9.53 -18.65
C ALA A 305 13.63 8.35 -19.57
N VAL A 306 13.50 8.55 -20.88
CA VAL A 306 13.87 7.57 -21.91
C VAL A 306 14.82 8.24 -22.89
N GLY A 307 16.07 7.75 -22.94
CA GLY A 307 17.10 8.16 -23.88
C GLY A 307 17.29 7.16 -25.03
N ALA A 308 18.17 7.50 -25.97
CA ALA A 308 18.50 6.60 -27.08
C ALA A 308 19.19 5.31 -26.62
N SER A 309 19.95 5.34 -25.53
CA SER A 309 20.60 4.12 -24.99
C SER A 309 19.63 3.11 -24.41
N ASP A 310 18.39 3.51 -24.12
CA ASP A 310 17.44 2.64 -23.42
C ASP A 310 16.84 1.58 -24.35
N GLY A 311 17.01 1.73 -25.66
CA GLY A 311 16.70 0.68 -26.64
C GLY A 311 15.72 1.15 -27.71
N PRO A 312 15.74 0.50 -28.88
CA PRO A 312 14.88 0.87 -29.99
C PRO A 312 13.53 0.15 -29.98
N ILE A 313 12.57 0.75 -30.67
CA ILE A 313 11.35 0.10 -31.12
C ILE A 313 11.29 0.14 -32.65
N TYR A 314 10.65 -0.87 -33.24
CA TYR A 314 10.39 -0.92 -34.66
C TYR A 314 9.06 -0.23 -34.95
N MET A 315 9.10 0.83 -35.74
CA MET A 315 7.90 1.56 -36.17
C MET A 315 7.61 1.29 -37.64
N GLN A 316 6.33 1.11 -37.95
CA GLN A 316 5.83 0.94 -39.31
C GLN A 316 4.80 2.02 -39.59
N MET A 317 4.82 2.59 -40.80
CA MET A 317 3.83 3.55 -41.25
C MET A 317 2.61 2.84 -41.87
N ASP A 318 1.47 3.49 -41.80
CA ASP A 318 0.21 3.10 -42.44
C ASP A 318 0.33 3.01 -43.97
N ASP A 319 1.08 3.92 -44.59
CA ASP A 319 1.45 3.86 -45.99
C ASP A 319 2.87 4.41 -46.22
N SER A 320 3.49 4.00 -47.31
CA SER A 320 4.83 4.45 -47.67
C SER A 320 4.84 5.92 -48.13
N ILE A 321 5.88 6.66 -47.72
CA ILE A 321 6.22 7.95 -48.32
C ILE A 321 7.61 7.80 -48.92
N ALA A 322 7.74 8.05 -50.23
CA ALA A 322 9.01 7.95 -50.94
C ALA A 322 9.74 6.61 -50.67
N SER A 323 8.99 5.50 -50.71
CA SER A 323 9.46 4.12 -50.42
C SER A 323 9.88 3.83 -48.98
N VAL A 324 9.84 4.81 -48.08
CA VAL A 324 10.01 4.59 -46.64
C VAL A 324 8.69 4.12 -46.05
N ASN A 325 8.67 2.93 -45.45
CA ASN A 325 7.47 2.38 -44.77
C ASN A 325 7.77 1.88 -43.35
N ASN A 326 9.03 1.81 -42.94
CA ASN A 326 9.44 1.33 -41.64
C ASN A 326 10.73 2.03 -41.17
N ALA A 327 10.96 2.05 -39.85
CA ALA A 327 12.17 2.58 -39.27
C ALA A 327 12.46 1.94 -37.90
N THR A 328 13.74 1.81 -37.58
CA THR A 328 14.18 1.63 -36.19
C THR A 328 14.15 2.98 -35.50
N PHE A 329 13.39 3.10 -34.42
CA PHE A 329 13.16 4.36 -33.72
C PHE A 329 13.69 4.32 -32.29
N TYR A 330 14.41 5.37 -31.91
CA TYR A 330 14.91 5.62 -30.57
C TYR A 330 14.24 6.86 -29.99
N MET A 331 13.66 6.73 -28.80
CA MET A 331 12.94 7.80 -28.08
C MET A 331 13.88 8.82 -27.41
N GLY A 332 14.96 9.20 -28.08
CA GLY A 332 15.92 10.20 -27.60
C GLY A 332 16.88 10.61 -28.71
N GLU A 333 17.61 11.70 -28.50
CA GLU A 333 18.71 12.13 -29.36
C GLU A 333 19.85 11.10 -29.36
N SER A 334 20.59 11.00 -30.47
CA SER A 334 21.70 10.06 -30.59
C SER A 334 22.72 10.26 -29.46
N GLY A 335 23.07 9.18 -28.77
CA GLY A 335 23.98 9.18 -27.62
C GLY A 335 23.37 9.64 -26.30
N SER A 336 22.08 10.01 -26.26
CA SER A 336 21.40 10.32 -25.00
C SER A 336 21.13 9.07 -24.17
N ARG A 337 21.12 9.23 -22.85
CA ARG A 337 20.89 8.16 -21.88
C ARG A 337 20.05 8.63 -20.72
N SER A 338 19.15 7.76 -20.25
CA SER A 338 18.48 7.96 -18.97
C SER A 338 19.38 7.51 -17.83
N TRP A 339 19.18 8.09 -16.65
CA TRP A 339 19.93 7.73 -15.45
C TRP A 339 19.13 8.01 -14.18
N THR A 340 19.01 7.01 -13.30
CA THR A 340 18.42 7.19 -11.97
C THR A 340 19.48 7.70 -11.00
N VAL A 341 19.26 8.87 -10.43
CA VAL A 341 20.17 9.44 -9.43
C VAL A 341 20.14 8.60 -8.16
N ARG A 342 21.30 8.18 -7.69
CA ARG A 342 21.50 7.38 -6.48
C ARG A 342 22.17 8.19 -5.38
N ASP A 343 22.07 7.71 -4.15
CA ASP A 343 22.88 8.27 -3.07
C ASP A 343 24.36 8.10 -3.42
N THR A 344 25.17 9.11 -3.08
CA THR A 344 26.63 9.07 -3.19
C THR A 344 27.26 7.92 -2.41
N SER A 345 26.61 7.42 -1.36
CA SER A 345 27.05 6.26 -0.59
C SER A 345 26.59 4.91 -1.16
N ASP A 346 25.82 4.89 -2.26
CA ASP A 346 25.31 3.65 -2.85
C ASP A 346 26.49 2.78 -3.37
N PRO A 347 26.68 1.54 -2.84
CA PRO A 347 27.76 0.65 -3.28
C PRO A 347 27.75 0.36 -4.78
N TRP A 348 26.58 0.39 -5.43
CA TRP A 348 26.45 0.14 -6.87
C TRP A 348 27.19 1.16 -7.74
N LEU A 349 27.41 2.38 -7.23
CA LEU A 349 28.21 3.39 -7.94
C LEU A 349 29.70 3.00 -8.03
N THR A 350 30.13 2.04 -7.21
CA THR A 350 31.52 1.55 -7.16
C THR A 350 31.75 0.22 -7.89
N THR A 351 30.69 -0.40 -8.44
CA THR A 351 30.75 -1.69 -9.12
C THR A 351 30.89 -1.57 -10.64
N ASN A 352 31.38 -2.63 -11.30
CA ASN A 352 31.54 -2.73 -12.77
C ASN A 352 30.43 -3.57 -13.45
N SER A 353 29.22 -3.61 -12.90
CA SER A 353 28.17 -4.56 -13.32
C SER A 353 27.49 -4.26 -14.66
N ASP A 354 27.64 -3.05 -15.22
CA ASP A 354 26.76 -2.54 -16.28
C ASP A 354 27.52 -1.98 -17.49
N GLY A 355 28.78 -2.40 -17.68
CA GLY A 355 29.64 -1.90 -18.77
C GLY A 355 30.11 -0.45 -18.59
N LEU A 356 29.87 0.15 -17.43
CA LEU A 356 30.33 1.49 -17.05
C LEU A 356 31.37 1.40 -15.93
N THR A 357 32.40 2.23 -16.01
CA THR A 357 33.41 2.35 -14.94
C THR A 357 32.83 3.12 -13.74
N PRO A 358 33.38 2.92 -12.52
CA PRO A 358 32.89 3.62 -11.33
C PRO A 358 33.02 5.14 -11.46
N ALA A 359 34.09 5.61 -12.11
CA ALA A 359 34.31 7.02 -12.40
C ALA A 359 33.19 7.61 -13.29
N GLN A 360 32.77 6.88 -14.32
CA GLN A 360 31.64 7.30 -15.17
C GLN A 360 30.33 7.31 -14.39
N LYS A 361 30.06 6.28 -13.57
CA LYS A 361 28.85 6.22 -12.74
C LYS A 361 28.78 7.42 -11.78
N GLN A 362 29.89 7.75 -11.11
CA GLN A 362 29.96 8.90 -10.23
C GLN A 362 29.81 10.23 -10.98
N GLN A 363 30.42 10.37 -12.16
CA GLN A 363 30.29 11.56 -13.00
C GLN A 363 28.82 11.78 -13.38
N TYR A 364 28.15 10.75 -13.92
CA TYR A 364 26.75 10.83 -14.33
C TYR A 364 25.83 11.19 -13.17
N ASN A 365 26.04 10.55 -12.02
CA ASN A 365 25.28 10.81 -10.81
C ASN A 365 25.46 12.26 -10.32
N THR A 366 26.71 12.74 -10.29
CA THR A 366 27.04 14.10 -9.83
C THR A 366 26.51 15.17 -10.78
N THR A 367 26.67 14.96 -12.10
CA THR A 367 26.15 15.88 -13.12
C THR A 367 24.65 16.11 -12.96
N LEU A 368 23.86 15.05 -12.76
CA LEU A 368 22.42 15.16 -12.60
C LEU A 368 22.01 15.75 -11.25
N ARG A 369 22.73 15.44 -10.17
CA ARG A 369 22.52 16.09 -8.87
C ARG A 369 22.76 17.59 -8.93
N ASN A 370 23.85 18.03 -9.58
CA ASN A 370 24.16 19.44 -9.76
C ASN A 370 23.14 20.15 -10.66
N PHE A 371 22.52 19.40 -11.59
CA PHE A 371 21.42 19.89 -12.42
C PHE A 371 20.09 19.98 -11.65
N GLY A 372 20.04 19.51 -10.40
CA GLY A 372 18.85 19.59 -9.54
C GLY A 372 17.93 18.36 -9.60
N VAL A 373 18.38 17.23 -10.17
CA VAL A 373 17.62 15.97 -10.14
C VAL A 373 17.77 15.32 -8.76
N PRO A 374 16.69 15.10 -7.99
CA PRO A 374 16.76 14.48 -6.66
C PRO A 374 17.18 13.01 -6.70
N THR A 375 17.74 12.52 -5.61
CA THR A 375 17.99 11.08 -5.41
C THR A 375 16.69 10.27 -5.57
N GLY A 376 16.75 9.16 -6.29
CA GLY A 376 15.62 8.31 -6.63
C GLY A 376 14.85 8.74 -7.90
N GLN A 377 15.15 9.91 -8.47
CA GLN A 377 14.52 10.37 -9.71
C GLN A 377 15.40 10.15 -10.94
N MET A 378 14.75 10.05 -12.11
CA MET A 378 15.42 9.88 -13.39
C MET A 378 15.75 11.22 -14.03
N GLY A 379 16.98 11.35 -14.49
CA GLY A 379 17.45 12.43 -15.33
C GLY A 379 17.86 11.93 -16.72
N CYS A 380 18.29 12.87 -17.55
CA CYS A 380 18.78 12.60 -18.89
C CYS A 380 20.15 13.23 -19.08
N LEU A 381 21.04 12.48 -19.72
CA LEU A 381 22.33 12.96 -20.19
C LEU A 381 22.33 12.93 -21.72
N ASN A 382 22.84 13.97 -22.35
CA ASN A 382 23.04 14.00 -23.80
C ASN A 382 24.29 13.21 -24.22
N SER A 383 24.62 13.23 -25.52
CA SER A 383 25.80 12.57 -26.09
C SER A 383 27.15 13.02 -25.51
N SER A 384 27.21 14.21 -24.92
CA SER A 384 28.39 14.76 -24.24
C SER A 384 28.39 14.50 -22.73
N ASN A 385 27.48 13.65 -22.25
CA ASN A 385 27.25 13.37 -20.83
C ASN A 385 26.91 14.62 -19.99
N ALA A 386 26.33 15.66 -20.62
CA ALA A 386 25.79 16.81 -19.93
C ALA A 386 24.30 16.60 -19.64
N ALA A 387 23.82 17.08 -18.49
CA ALA A 387 22.40 17.03 -18.15
C ALA A 387 21.57 17.81 -19.17
N SER A 388 20.45 17.23 -19.61
CA SER A 388 19.56 17.83 -20.62
C SER A 388 18.10 17.57 -20.30
N ASN A 389 17.23 18.54 -20.61
CA ASN A 389 15.76 18.39 -20.55
C ASN A 389 15.13 18.20 -21.95
N THR A 390 15.93 18.03 -23.00
CA THR A 390 15.44 17.91 -24.38
C THR A 390 16.00 16.69 -25.13
N ALA A 391 17.15 16.17 -24.70
CA ALA A 391 17.81 15.04 -25.38
C ALA A 391 17.12 13.69 -25.14
N CYS A 392 16.23 13.60 -24.15
CA CYS A 392 15.43 12.42 -23.83
C CYS A 392 13.95 12.75 -23.92
N THR A 393 13.14 11.70 -24.03
CA THR A 393 11.70 11.79 -23.80
C THR A 393 11.44 11.67 -22.30
N PHE A 394 10.51 12.47 -21.78
CA PHE A 394 10.15 12.45 -20.36
C PHE A 394 8.67 12.17 -20.19
N ILE A 395 8.33 11.36 -19.18
CA ILE A 395 6.96 11.20 -18.69
C ILE A 395 6.91 11.83 -17.30
N ASP A 396 6.15 12.91 -17.16
CA ASP A 396 6.09 13.77 -15.98
C ASP A 396 4.74 13.69 -15.27
N ASN A 397 4.74 14.04 -13.97
CA ASN A 397 3.56 14.00 -13.09
C ASN A 397 2.90 12.62 -13.00
N LEU A 398 3.67 11.55 -13.20
CA LEU A 398 3.20 10.19 -13.01
C LEU A 398 2.89 9.94 -11.53
N ALA A 399 1.62 9.64 -11.27
CA ALA A 399 1.13 9.17 -9.98
C ALA A 399 0.55 7.76 -10.14
N ALA A 400 0.47 7.00 -9.05
CA ALA A 400 -0.12 5.67 -9.03
C ALA A 400 -1.17 5.54 -7.91
N ASN A 401 -2.29 4.91 -8.24
CA ASN A 401 -3.23 4.38 -7.28
C ASN A 401 -2.80 2.95 -6.96
N VAL A 402 -2.39 2.71 -5.72
CA VAL A 402 -1.90 1.42 -5.28
C VAL A 402 -2.96 0.76 -4.41
N SER A 403 -3.40 -0.42 -4.81
CA SER A 403 -4.25 -1.29 -4.00
C SER A 403 -3.45 -2.52 -3.60
N VAL A 404 -3.37 -2.79 -2.29
CA VAL A 404 -2.71 -3.97 -1.75
C VAL A 404 -3.77 -4.89 -1.15
N GLN A 405 -3.81 -6.14 -1.59
CA GLN A 405 -4.58 -7.21 -0.96
C GLN A 405 -3.62 -8.08 -0.14
N GLN A 406 -3.77 -8.11 1.18
CA GLN A 406 -2.96 -8.95 2.07
C GLN A 406 -3.80 -10.10 2.62
N ASP A 407 -3.39 -11.35 2.43
CA ASP A 407 -4.00 -12.49 3.12
C ASP A 407 -3.82 -12.36 4.65
N PHE A 408 -4.91 -12.51 5.40
CA PHE A 408 -4.90 -12.50 6.87
C PHE A 408 -4.04 -13.63 7.46
N LYS A 409 -3.80 -14.71 6.71
CA LYS A 409 -2.88 -15.78 7.12
C LYS A 409 -1.45 -15.29 7.35
N ARG A 410 -1.05 -14.18 6.74
CA ARG A 410 0.27 -13.56 6.95
C ARG A 410 0.31 -12.60 8.12
N MET A 411 -0.85 -12.27 8.68
CA MET A 411 -0.97 -11.36 9.81
C MET A 411 -0.87 -12.17 11.10
N HIS A 412 0.36 -12.26 11.59
CA HIS A 412 0.68 -13.06 12.76
C HIS A 412 0.66 -12.26 14.04
N ASN A 413 1.08 -11.00 14.04
CA ASN A 413 1.25 -10.19 15.23
C ASN A 413 0.20 -9.08 15.29
N LEU A 414 -0.66 -9.17 16.32
CA LEU A 414 -1.78 -8.27 16.58
C LEU A 414 -1.64 -7.69 18.00
N PRO A 415 -0.91 -6.57 18.18
CA PRO A 415 -0.80 -5.93 19.48
C PRO A 415 -2.17 -5.41 19.92
N VAL A 416 -2.78 -6.02 20.94
CA VAL A 416 -4.09 -5.60 21.50
C VAL A 416 -3.99 -4.39 22.42
N ALA A 417 -2.83 -3.74 22.46
CA ALA A 417 -2.58 -2.49 23.15
C ALA A 417 -2.07 -1.47 22.14
N LYS A 418 -2.50 -0.21 22.29
CA LYS A 418 -2.06 0.87 21.41
C LYS A 418 -0.59 1.15 21.65
N ALA A 419 0.25 1.03 20.61
CA ALA A 419 1.65 1.40 20.72
C ALA A 419 1.79 2.93 20.91
N ILE A 420 2.57 3.34 21.91
CA ILE A 420 3.05 4.71 22.05
C ILE A 420 4.35 4.78 21.25
N LYS A 421 4.42 5.71 20.29
CA LYS A 421 5.58 5.89 19.42
C LYS A 421 6.26 7.23 19.72
N ASP A 422 7.59 7.28 19.58
CA ASP A 422 8.32 8.54 19.52
C ASP A 422 8.21 9.20 18.13
N ALA A 423 8.83 10.38 17.97
CA ALA A 423 8.85 11.11 16.69
C ALA A 423 9.56 10.35 15.55
N SER A 424 10.35 9.32 15.86
CA SER A 424 10.98 8.41 14.90
C SER A 424 10.13 7.16 14.60
N GLY A 425 8.91 7.07 15.13
CA GLY A 425 8.01 5.93 14.91
C GLY A 425 8.35 4.69 15.74
N LYS A 426 9.36 4.77 16.63
CA LYS A 426 9.78 3.66 17.49
C LYS A 426 8.81 3.53 18.65
N ILE A 427 8.40 2.29 18.94
CA ILE A 427 7.52 1.98 20.08
C ILE A 427 8.28 2.26 21.39
N THR A 428 7.81 3.24 22.17
CA THR A 428 8.32 3.62 23.49
C THR A 428 7.45 3.13 24.64
N GLY A 429 6.27 2.61 24.35
CA GLY A 429 5.35 2.06 25.35
C GLY A 429 4.03 1.58 24.75
N TYR A 430 3.07 1.30 25.62
CA TYR A 430 1.72 0.89 25.23
C TYR A 430 0.68 1.62 26.08
N ASP A 431 -0.39 2.12 25.46
CA ASP A 431 -1.56 2.72 26.11
C ASP A 431 -2.63 1.63 26.35
N PHE A 432 -3.30 1.72 27.50
CA PHE A 432 -4.23 0.73 28.06
C PHE A 432 -5.68 1.21 28.07
N ASN A 433 -5.97 2.40 27.54
CA ASN A 433 -7.23 3.08 27.77
C ASN A 433 -8.43 2.56 26.95
N LYS A 434 -8.23 1.66 25.98
CA LYS A 434 -9.32 1.01 25.24
C LYS A 434 -9.02 -0.46 24.97
N GLY A 435 -10.04 -1.30 25.15
CA GLY A 435 -9.97 -2.74 24.95
C GLY A 435 -10.39 -3.18 23.54
N PHE A 436 -10.05 -4.43 23.23
CA PHE A 436 -10.73 -5.21 22.21
C PHE A 436 -11.96 -5.91 22.82
N TYR A 437 -12.91 -6.34 22.02
CA TYR A 437 -14.00 -7.20 22.49
C TYR A 437 -14.26 -8.36 21.54
N LEU A 438 -14.78 -9.45 22.11
CA LEU A 438 -15.34 -10.58 21.38
C LEU A 438 -16.83 -10.65 21.70
N SER A 439 -17.69 -10.68 20.68
CA SER A 439 -19.14 -10.72 20.86
C SER A 439 -19.81 -11.72 19.94
N LEU A 440 -21.02 -12.12 20.36
CA LEU A 440 -21.94 -12.91 19.59
C LEU A 440 -23.30 -12.21 19.63
N GLN A 441 -23.87 -11.91 18.46
CA GLN A 441 -25.17 -11.24 18.35
C GLN A 441 -26.00 -11.87 17.25
N LYS A 442 -27.31 -11.88 17.45
CA LYS A 442 -28.27 -12.43 16.46
C LYS A 442 -28.74 -11.40 15.44
N GLU A 443 -28.49 -10.12 15.67
CA GLU A 443 -28.82 -9.00 14.79
C GLU A 443 -27.72 -7.95 14.88
N ALA A 444 -27.63 -7.07 13.88
CA ALA A 444 -26.64 -6.00 13.89
C ALA A 444 -26.93 -5.04 15.05
N LEU A 445 -25.90 -4.69 15.83
CA LEU A 445 -26.02 -3.74 16.93
C LEU A 445 -24.67 -3.05 17.19
N ARG A 446 -24.70 -1.90 17.86
CA ARG A 446 -23.49 -1.18 18.27
C ARG A 446 -23.31 -1.29 19.78
N TRP A 447 -22.21 -1.90 20.20
CA TRP A 447 -21.94 -2.07 21.63
C TRP A 447 -21.54 -0.75 22.32
N PRO A 448 -21.90 -0.53 23.59
CA PRO A 448 -21.48 0.66 24.34
C PRO A 448 -19.95 0.83 24.37
N GLY A 449 -19.48 2.05 24.09
CA GLY A 449 -18.05 2.36 24.07
C GLY A 449 -17.30 1.96 22.80
N SER A 450 -17.96 1.34 21.81
CA SER A 450 -17.36 1.10 20.50
C SER A 450 -17.32 2.37 19.65
N ASN A 451 -16.45 2.40 18.63
CA ASN A 451 -16.40 3.48 17.65
C ASN A 451 -17.74 3.61 16.92
N SER A 452 -18.05 4.78 16.34
CA SER A 452 -19.31 5.00 15.59
C SER A 452 -19.49 4.03 14.44
N ASP A 453 -18.38 3.61 13.85
CA ASP A 453 -18.32 2.81 12.63
C ASP A 453 -18.18 1.31 12.95
N ASP A 454 -18.03 0.96 14.24
CA ASP A 454 -17.97 -0.42 14.72
C ASP A 454 -19.38 -0.94 15.02
N ILE A 455 -20.01 -1.46 13.96
CA ILE A 455 -21.33 -2.09 14.00
C ILE A 455 -21.15 -3.61 13.94
N ALA A 456 -21.32 -4.26 15.08
CA ALA A 456 -21.20 -5.70 15.20
C ALA A 456 -22.33 -6.39 14.41
N GLN A 457 -21.96 -7.16 13.39
CA GLN A 457 -22.91 -7.86 12.50
C GLN A 457 -23.39 -9.17 13.10
N ARG A 458 -24.52 -9.71 12.64
CA ARG A 458 -25.02 -11.01 13.11
C ARG A 458 -23.95 -12.12 13.02
N GLY A 459 -23.79 -12.90 14.08
CA GLY A 459 -22.75 -13.93 14.22
C GLY A 459 -21.70 -13.56 15.27
N TRP A 460 -20.55 -14.23 15.21
CA TRP A 460 -19.39 -13.84 16.02
C TRP A 460 -18.69 -12.62 15.43
N TRP A 461 -18.28 -11.71 16.30
CA TRP A 461 -17.62 -10.47 15.93
C TRP A 461 -16.49 -10.16 16.89
N MET A 462 -15.35 -9.75 16.33
CA MET A 462 -14.19 -9.34 17.11
C MET A 462 -13.78 -7.93 16.72
N SER A 463 -13.66 -7.03 17.68
CA SER A 463 -13.36 -5.62 17.40
C SER A 463 -12.09 -5.16 18.09
N PHE A 464 -11.26 -4.46 17.32
CA PHE A 464 -10.08 -3.74 17.78
C PHE A 464 -10.33 -2.25 17.57
N SER A 465 -10.65 -1.56 18.67
CA SER A 465 -11.01 -0.15 18.65
C SER A 465 -9.81 0.79 18.47
N GLU A 466 -8.61 0.34 18.82
CA GLU A 466 -7.36 1.08 18.66
C GLU A 466 -6.63 0.69 17.36
N PRO A 467 -5.89 1.64 16.73
CA PRO A 467 -5.06 1.34 15.58
C PRO A 467 -4.02 0.25 15.88
N LEU A 468 -4.10 -0.84 15.12
CA LEU A 468 -3.14 -1.94 15.16
C LEU A 468 -1.95 -1.61 14.27
N ASN A 469 -0.76 -1.68 14.84
CA ASN A 469 0.47 -1.58 14.08
C ASN A 469 0.81 -2.94 13.46
N PHE A 470 0.81 -3.02 12.12
CA PHE A 470 1.17 -4.23 11.39
C PHE A 470 2.64 -4.30 10.99
N GLY A 471 3.44 -3.29 11.31
CA GLY A 471 4.81 -3.14 10.84
C GLY A 471 4.87 -2.53 9.43
N ALA A 472 6.08 -2.43 8.88
CA ALA A 472 6.26 -1.93 7.51
C ALA A 472 5.88 -2.99 6.48
N LEU A 473 5.34 -2.53 5.35
CA LEU A 473 5.16 -3.33 4.13
C LEU A 473 6.43 -3.18 3.29
N GLU A 474 7.27 -4.20 3.30
CA GLU A 474 8.47 -4.25 2.49
C GLU A 474 8.35 -5.40 1.51
N PRO A 475 7.89 -5.16 0.27
CA PRO A 475 7.99 -6.13 -0.81
C PRO A 475 9.44 -6.60 -0.94
N GLN A 476 9.73 -7.77 -0.38
CA GLN A 476 11.03 -8.43 -0.51
C GLN A 476 11.29 -8.85 -1.96
N THR A 477 10.22 -9.04 -2.74
CA THR A 477 10.27 -9.20 -4.19
C THR A 477 9.97 -7.87 -4.88
N LYS A 478 10.77 -7.57 -5.90
CA LYS A 478 10.52 -6.41 -6.76
C LYS A 478 9.17 -6.58 -7.46
N VAL A 479 8.38 -5.52 -7.51
CA VAL A 479 7.05 -5.48 -8.14
C VAL A 479 7.17 -5.55 -9.65
N SER A 480 6.42 -6.45 -10.31
CA SER A 480 6.38 -6.50 -11.79
C SER A 480 5.72 -5.25 -12.36
N MET A 481 6.18 -4.79 -13.53
CA MET A 481 5.59 -3.65 -14.23
C MET A 481 4.51 -4.06 -15.24
N ASP A 482 4.17 -5.33 -15.37
CA ASP A 482 3.31 -5.84 -16.45
C ASP A 482 1.95 -5.12 -16.53
N ASP A 483 1.34 -4.78 -15.40
CA ASP A 483 0.07 -4.05 -15.35
C ASP A 483 0.21 -2.54 -15.67
N VAL A 484 1.42 -1.98 -15.52
CA VAL A 484 1.70 -0.55 -15.65
C VAL A 484 2.11 -0.19 -17.08
N LEU A 485 2.85 -1.06 -17.78
CA LEU A 485 3.36 -0.78 -19.13
C LEU A 485 2.25 -0.47 -20.16
N PRO A 486 1.09 -1.16 -20.19
CA PRO A 486 0.00 -0.81 -21.10
C PRO A 486 -0.59 0.58 -20.83
N GLN A 487 -0.62 0.98 -19.55
CA GLN A 487 -1.08 2.31 -19.15
C GLN A 487 -0.11 3.40 -19.63
N VAL A 488 1.20 3.13 -19.60
CA VAL A 488 2.21 4.01 -20.19
C VAL A 488 1.99 4.20 -21.70
N ALA A 489 1.69 3.12 -22.44
CA ALA A 489 1.35 3.23 -23.86
C ALA A 489 0.10 4.10 -24.08
N THR A 490 -0.93 3.93 -23.24
CA THR A 490 -2.14 4.76 -23.26
C THR A 490 -1.81 6.24 -23.04
N PHE A 491 -0.92 6.56 -22.10
CA PHE A 491 -0.48 7.95 -21.86
C PHE A 491 0.24 8.55 -23.06
N ILE A 492 1.14 7.79 -23.70
CA ILE A 492 1.86 8.24 -24.90
C ILE A 492 0.87 8.44 -26.07
N ASN A 493 -0.07 7.52 -26.26
CA ASN A 493 -1.09 7.63 -27.31
C ASN A 493 -2.01 8.83 -27.08
N ASN A 494 -2.41 9.09 -25.83
CA ASN A 494 -3.19 10.27 -25.47
C ASN A 494 -2.42 11.58 -25.69
N PHE A 495 -1.10 11.58 -25.48
CA PHE A 495 -0.26 12.73 -25.81
C PHE A 495 -0.29 13.02 -27.31
N PHE A 496 -0.17 12.01 -28.15
CA PHE A 496 -0.21 12.17 -29.60
C PHE A 496 -1.61 12.46 -30.16
N SER A 497 -2.68 12.09 -29.45
CA SER A 497 -4.06 12.37 -29.87
C SER A 497 -4.52 13.80 -29.57
N GLN A 498 -3.75 14.58 -28.80
CA GLN A 498 -4.08 15.98 -28.52
C GLN A 498 -4.15 16.80 -29.81
N GLN A 499 -5.23 17.58 -29.95
CA GLN A 499 -5.41 18.48 -31.08
C GLN A 499 -4.84 19.87 -30.78
N LYS A 500 -4.32 20.54 -31.81
CA LYS A 500 -3.92 21.93 -31.73
C LYS A 500 -5.17 22.81 -31.63
N THR A 501 -5.17 23.79 -30.74
CA THR A 501 -6.29 24.73 -30.58
C THR A 501 -5.83 26.17 -30.77
N ASP A 502 -6.77 27.06 -31.11
CA ASP A 502 -6.56 28.50 -31.07
C ASP A 502 -6.51 29.03 -29.61
N SER A 503 -6.31 30.34 -29.44
CA SER A 503 -6.30 31.00 -28.13
C SER A 503 -7.65 30.97 -27.38
N ALA A 504 -8.74 30.64 -28.08
CA ALA A 504 -10.08 30.47 -27.50
C ALA A 504 -10.41 29.00 -27.18
N GLY A 505 -9.50 28.06 -27.49
CA GLY A 505 -9.67 26.63 -27.24
C GLY A 505 -10.41 25.88 -28.36
N ASN A 506 -10.66 26.50 -29.51
CA ASN A 506 -11.28 25.82 -30.66
C ASN A 506 -10.25 24.98 -31.41
N PRO A 507 -10.61 23.76 -31.88
CA PRO A 507 -9.71 22.90 -32.63
C PRO A 507 -9.31 23.52 -33.97
N LEU A 508 -8.04 23.33 -34.34
CA LEU A 508 -7.47 23.78 -35.60
C LEU A 508 -7.37 22.60 -36.59
N TYR A 509 -7.69 22.90 -37.85
CA TYR A 509 -7.71 21.96 -38.96
C TYR A 509 -6.75 22.41 -40.06
N ALA A 510 -6.18 21.45 -40.79
CA ALA A 510 -5.30 21.74 -41.91
C ALA A 510 -6.12 22.22 -43.13
N LYS A 511 -5.72 23.34 -43.73
CA LYS A 511 -6.37 23.85 -44.95
C LYS A 511 -6.00 23.03 -46.19
N ASN A 512 -6.94 22.96 -47.13
CA ASN A 512 -6.72 22.41 -48.46
C ASN A 512 -6.27 23.50 -49.44
N ASN A 513 -4.99 23.89 -49.42
CA ASN A 513 -4.45 24.97 -50.26
C ASN A 513 -3.31 24.49 -51.18
N CYS A 514 -3.64 23.87 -52.31
CA CYS A 514 -2.64 23.60 -53.37
C CYS A 514 -2.52 24.80 -54.32
N SER A 515 -1.43 25.57 -54.25
CA SER A 515 -1.21 26.76 -55.10
C SER A 515 0.01 26.71 -56.04
N PHE A 516 0.91 25.72 -55.94
CA PHE A 516 2.05 25.59 -56.88
C PHE A 516 2.38 24.12 -57.21
N ILE A 517 2.43 23.82 -58.52
CA ILE A 517 2.83 22.58 -59.22
C ILE A 517 2.75 21.27 -58.40
N CYS A 518 1.62 20.58 -58.51
CA CYS A 518 1.50 19.16 -58.16
C CYS A 518 2.06 18.31 -59.30
N ILE A 519 3.31 17.84 -59.20
CA ILE A 519 3.82 16.85 -60.16
C ILE A 519 3.33 15.47 -59.71
N GLY A 520 2.13 15.09 -60.17
CA GLY A 520 1.79 13.68 -60.29
C GLY A 520 2.51 13.12 -61.52
N GLN A 521 3.50 12.25 -61.33
CA GLN A 521 3.85 11.32 -62.41
C GLN A 521 2.70 10.31 -62.58
N PRO A 522 2.41 9.85 -63.81
CA PRO A 522 1.27 8.98 -64.05
C PRO A 522 1.52 7.62 -63.38
N GLY A 523 0.72 7.29 -62.35
CA GLY A 523 0.73 5.96 -61.72
C GLY A 523 0.59 5.93 -60.19
N TRP A 524 0.86 7.02 -59.49
CA TRP A 524 0.80 7.08 -58.02
C TRP A 524 -0.54 7.67 -57.56
N ARG A 525 -1.57 6.81 -57.48
CA ARG A 525 -2.81 7.14 -56.77
C ARG A 525 -2.70 6.63 -55.34
N SER A 526 -2.58 7.52 -54.35
CA SER A 526 -3.37 7.31 -53.13
C SER A 526 -4.81 7.64 -53.49
N GLN A 527 -5.80 7.01 -52.83
CA GLN A 527 -7.21 7.18 -53.21
C GLN A 527 -7.70 8.63 -53.20
N ASP A 528 -6.97 9.58 -52.59
CA ASP A 528 -7.36 11.00 -52.53
C ASP A 528 -6.35 12.02 -53.07
N GLY A 529 -5.17 11.63 -53.57
CA GLY A 529 -4.37 12.47 -54.50
C GLY A 529 -4.02 13.93 -54.11
N VAL A 530 -4.00 14.31 -52.83
CA VAL A 530 -3.68 15.70 -52.38
C VAL A 530 -2.44 15.72 -51.49
N ASN A 531 -1.50 16.64 -51.79
CA ASN A 531 -0.40 16.99 -50.90
C ASN A 531 -0.91 17.94 -49.79
N LEU A 532 -0.66 17.57 -48.53
CA LEU A 532 -1.16 18.28 -47.36
C LEU A 532 -0.19 19.41 -46.96
N ASP A 533 -0.63 20.67 -47.02
CA ASP A 533 0.12 21.78 -46.42
C ASP A 533 -0.36 22.05 -44.99
N TYR A 534 0.37 21.48 -44.02
CA TYR A 534 0.14 21.73 -42.59
C TYR A 534 0.58 23.14 -42.14
N ARG A 535 1.05 24.01 -43.05
CA ARG A 535 1.46 25.38 -42.72
C ARG A 535 0.30 26.36 -42.59
N GLU A 536 -0.87 26.02 -43.11
CA GLU A 536 -2.05 26.88 -43.01
C GLU A 536 -3.18 26.22 -42.20
N GLU A 537 -3.62 26.93 -41.16
CA GLU A 537 -4.56 26.45 -40.15
C GLU A 537 -5.91 27.17 -40.30
N THR A 538 -7.01 26.43 -40.11
CA THR A 538 -8.37 26.99 -40.07
C THR A 538 -9.13 26.47 -38.85
N THR A 539 -10.01 27.27 -38.28
CA THR A 539 -10.95 26.85 -37.22
C THR A 539 -12.22 26.20 -37.79
N THR A 540 -12.36 26.15 -39.12
CA THR A 540 -13.53 25.59 -39.80
C THR A 540 -13.24 24.17 -40.29
N ALA A 541 -14.02 23.19 -39.80
CA ALA A 541 -13.88 21.79 -40.21
C ALA A 541 -14.31 21.53 -41.67
N ALA A 542 -15.27 22.30 -42.20
CA ALA A 542 -15.76 22.13 -43.57
C ALA A 542 -14.70 22.50 -44.62
N GLY A 543 -14.37 21.56 -45.51
CA GLY A 543 -13.34 21.74 -46.55
C GLY A 543 -11.89 21.54 -46.04
N SER A 544 -11.72 21.07 -44.81
CA SER A 544 -10.43 20.70 -44.21
C SER A 544 -10.17 19.20 -44.29
N PHE A 545 -8.90 18.78 -44.30
CA PHE A 545 -8.52 17.35 -44.35
C PHE A 545 -8.57 16.63 -43.00
N GLY A 546 -8.66 17.38 -41.90
CA GLY A 546 -8.70 16.83 -40.56
C GLY A 546 -8.06 17.73 -39.50
N PRO A 547 -8.21 17.38 -38.21
CA PRO A 547 -7.64 18.15 -37.11
C PRO A 547 -6.12 18.05 -37.10
N ILE A 548 -5.45 19.15 -36.77
CA ILE A 548 -3.99 19.19 -36.63
C ILE A 548 -3.62 18.62 -35.26
N GLY A 549 -2.79 17.58 -35.25
CA GLY A 549 -2.20 17.08 -34.01
C GLY A 549 -1.30 18.14 -33.38
N LYS A 550 -1.48 18.38 -32.08
CA LYS A 550 -0.62 19.28 -31.29
C LYS A 550 0.80 18.74 -31.18
N ASN A 551 0.92 17.41 -31.07
CA ASN A 551 2.19 16.71 -30.90
C ASN A 551 2.41 15.76 -32.07
N PHE A 552 3.58 15.81 -32.69
CA PHE A 552 3.95 14.95 -33.82
C PHE A 552 5.47 14.76 -33.87
N ILE A 553 5.91 13.68 -34.51
CA ILE A 553 7.33 13.43 -34.76
C ILE A 553 7.71 14.10 -36.08
N ALA A 554 8.56 15.13 -36.01
CA ALA A 554 9.07 15.82 -37.18
C ALA A 554 10.33 15.14 -37.75
N LEU A 555 10.26 14.71 -39.00
CA LEU A 555 11.39 14.17 -39.77
C LEU A 555 11.86 15.19 -40.79
N ASN A 556 13.13 15.56 -40.73
CA ASN A 556 13.75 16.40 -41.73
C ASN A 556 14.28 15.57 -42.91
N THR A 557 14.93 16.24 -43.87
CA THR A 557 15.48 15.58 -45.06
C THR A 557 16.51 14.50 -44.72
N GLY A 558 17.39 14.75 -43.76
CA GLY A 558 18.39 13.78 -43.32
C GLY A 558 17.75 12.58 -42.66
N ASP A 559 16.74 12.79 -41.82
CA ASP A 559 15.99 11.71 -41.16
C ASP A 559 15.25 10.84 -42.19
N ALA A 560 14.59 11.45 -43.18
CA ALA A 560 13.88 10.73 -44.23
C ALA A 560 14.84 9.88 -45.09
N LEU A 561 16.00 10.44 -45.44
CA LEU A 561 17.05 9.70 -46.16
C LEU A 561 17.62 8.57 -45.31
N ASN A 562 17.88 8.81 -44.03
CA ASN A 562 18.36 7.80 -43.10
C ASN A 562 17.38 6.62 -43.02
N ALA A 563 16.08 6.90 -42.85
CA ALA A 563 15.06 5.86 -42.82
C ALA A 563 14.98 5.05 -44.14
N LEU A 564 15.17 5.71 -45.30
CA LEU A 564 15.19 5.03 -46.61
C LEU A 564 16.34 4.02 -46.74
N PHE A 565 17.50 4.32 -46.16
CA PHE A 565 18.65 3.42 -46.16
C PHE A 565 18.67 2.47 -44.95
N GLY A 566 17.57 2.37 -44.21
CA GLY A 566 17.45 1.51 -43.03
C GLY A 566 18.27 1.97 -41.82
N ALA A 567 18.75 3.22 -41.82
CA ALA A 567 19.44 3.80 -40.69
C ALA A 567 18.44 4.20 -39.58
N PRO A 568 18.86 4.10 -38.30
CA PRO A 568 17.98 4.39 -37.18
C PRO A 568 17.64 5.88 -37.04
N LEU A 569 16.44 6.15 -36.54
CA LEU A 569 15.93 7.47 -36.23
C LEU A 569 16.08 7.75 -34.73
N TYR A 570 16.68 8.89 -34.40
CA TYR A 570 16.87 9.36 -33.03
C TYR A 570 16.07 10.64 -32.81
N LYS A 571 14.93 10.54 -32.11
CA LYS A 571 14.08 11.70 -31.80
C LYS A 571 13.57 11.61 -30.37
N SER A 572 13.80 12.67 -29.61
CA SER A 572 13.04 12.89 -28.38
C SER A 572 11.63 13.36 -28.73
N ILE A 573 10.65 12.85 -28.01
CA ILE A 573 9.23 13.24 -28.15
C ILE A 573 8.91 14.47 -27.26
N GLY A 574 9.83 14.81 -26.35
CA GLY A 574 9.68 15.91 -25.39
C GLY A 574 9.07 15.44 -24.08
N ILE A 575 8.31 16.31 -23.43
CA ILE A 575 7.70 16.07 -22.12
C ILE A 575 6.23 15.65 -22.31
N ILE A 576 5.93 14.44 -21.87
CA ILE A 576 4.61 13.84 -21.81
C ILE A 576 4.08 14.06 -20.38
N ASP A 577 3.24 15.07 -20.20
CA ASP A 577 2.62 15.38 -18.91
C ASP A 577 1.35 14.53 -18.71
N VAL A 578 1.35 13.65 -17.69
CA VAL A 578 0.23 12.76 -17.36
C VAL A 578 -0.55 13.21 -16.12
N LYS A 579 -0.45 14.50 -15.77
CA LYS A 579 -1.13 15.07 -14.60
C LYS A 579 -2.62 14.71 -14.57
N GLY A 580 -3.05 14.14 -13.45
CA GLY A 580 -4.46 13.80 -13.19
C GLY A 580 -4.91 12.45 -13.72
N VAL A 581 -4.02 11.68 -14.38
CA VAL A 581 -4.31 10.31 -14.83
C VAL A 581 -3.38 9.34 -14.08
N PRO A 582 -3.72 8.94 -12.83
CA PRO A 582 -2.89 8.03 -12.06
C PRO A 582 -2.91 6.62 -12.67
N ALA A 583 -1.75 5.97 -12.73
CA ALA A 583 -1.64 4.56 -13.08
C ALA A 583 -2.21 3.68 -11.97
N VAL A 584 -2.86 2.57 -12.30
CA VAL A 584 -3.36 1.61 -11.31
C VAL A 584 -2.35 0.49 -11.12
N MET A 585 -1.97 0.21 -9.87
CA MET A 585 -1.07 -0.88 -9.51
C MET A 585 -1.76 -1.77 -8.46
N GLY A 586 -2.04 -3.00 -8.85
CA GLY A 586 -2.52 -4.05 -7.95
C GLY A 586 -1.33 -4.81 -7.37
N LEU A 587 -1.25 -4.85 -6.04
CA LEU A 587 -0.30 -5.67 -5.31
C LEU A 587 -1.06 -6.67 -4.48
N SER A 588 -0.57 -7.91 -4.42
CA SER A 588 -1.16 -8.96 -3.60
C SER A 588 -0.08 -9.67 -2.82
N ASP A 589 -0.39 -10.01 -1.57
CA ASP A 589 0.42 -10.89 -0.74
C ASP A 589 1.89 -10.45 -0.70
N LEU A 590 2.11 -9.18 -0.37
CA LEU A 590 3.46 -8.67 -0.16
C LEU A 590 4.01 -9.28 1.15
N PRO A 591 5.26 -9.75 1.18
CA PRO A 591 5.87 -10.17 2.43
C PRO A 591 5.88 -9.00 3.41
N LEU A 592 5.47 -9.27 4.65
CA LEU A 592 5.46 -8.29 5.73
C LEU A 592 6.87 -8.25 6.36
N SER A 593 7.25 -7.12 6.95
CA SER A 593 8.50 -7.00 7.70
C SER A 593 8.60 -8.06 8.83
N ASN A 594 9.80 -8.32 9.37
CA ASN A 594 9.96 -9.27 10.48
C ASN A 594 9.21 -8.85 11.76
N TYR A 595 8.59 -7.67 11.78
CA TYR A 595 7.60 -7.33 12.78
C TYR A 595 6.43 -8.32 12.84
N GLN A 596 6.14 -9.04 11.75
CA GLN A 596 5.15 -10.12 11.70
C GLN A 596 5.76 -11.51 11.95
N ALA A 597 7.05 -11.61 12.33
CA ALA A 597 7.62 -12.88 12.74
C ALA A 597 6.99 -13.34 14.06
N VAL A 598 6.42 -14.54 14.05
CA VAL A 598 5.99 -15.30 15.21
C VAL A 598 7.22 -15.69 16.03
N VAL A 599 7.23 -15.26 17.28
CA VAL A 599 8.17 -15.72 18.31
C VAL A 599 7.44 -16.75 19.18
N PRO A 600 7.90 -18.00 19.33
CA PRO A 600 7.19 -19.01 20.11
C PRO A 600 6.88 -18.57 21.55
N ASN A 601 5.63 -18.78 22.00
CA ASN A 601 5.21 -18.58 23.38
C ASN A 601 5.46 -19.86 24.22
N CYS A 602 6.72 -20.27 24.28
CA CYS A 602 7.13 -21.54 24.87
C CYS A 602 8.30 -21.41 25.84
N TRP A 603 8.31 -22.27 26.85
CA TRP A 603 9.51 -22.54 27.63
C TRP A 603 10.43 -23.49 26.84
N GLY A 604 11.66 -23.04 26.54
CA GLY A 604 12.65 -23.80 25.78
C GLY A 604 12.47 -23.70 24.25
N GLY A 605 12.98 -24.69 23.51
CA GLY A 605 13.02 -24.68 22.03
C GLY A 605 11.75 -25.15 21.32
N LEU A 606 10.62 -25.26 22.02
CA LEU A 606 9.35 -25.71 21.43
C LEU A 606 8.71 -24.58 20.62
N LYS A 607 8.13 -24.92 19.46
CA LYS A 607 7.44 -23.95 18.58
C LYS A 607 6.00 -23.65 19.02
N PHE A 608 5.37 -24.53 19.80
CA PHE A 608 4.05 -24.34 20.38
C PHE A 608 3.95 -25.09 21.71
N CYS A 609 3.29 -24.46 22.67
CA CYS A 609 3.00 -24.90 24.04
C CYS A 609 1.50 -24.66 24.22
#